data_AF-A0A967X0C8-F1
#
_entry.id   AF-A0A967X0C8-F1
#
_cell.length_a   1.000
_cell.length_b   1.000
_cell.length_c   1.000
_cell.angle_alpha   90.00
_cell.angle_beta   90.00
_cell.angle_gamma   90.00
#
_symmetry.space_group_name_H-M   'P 1'
#
loop_
_entity.id
_entity.type
_entity.pdbx_description
1 polymer ?
#
loop_
_entity_poly.entity_id
_entity_poly.type
_entity_poly.pdbx_seq_one_letter_code
_entity_poly.pdbx_strand_id
1 'polypeptide(L)'
;MSTVKMIPEEEALGRVKEIYDEIKAQLGIDFVPNLYRVMAQKPEYLEANWNKVKAVMVSEGKLDRLTKEVIAVAVSAVLGCGY
;
A
#
# COMPACT_ATOMS: atom_id res chain seq x y z
N MET A 1 16.70 -4.02 1.41
CA MET A 1 16.23 -5.39 1.74
C MET A 1 15.45 -5.34 3.05
N SER A 2 14.31 -6.03 3.16
CA SER A 2 13.50 -6.03 4.38
C SER A 2 14.12 -6.90 5.47
N THR A 3 14.04 -6.44 6.72
CA THR A 3 14.37 -7.25 7.91
C THR A 3 13.20 -8.12 8.38
N VAL A 4 12.01 -7.89 7.81
CA VAL A 4 10.77 -8.61 8.10
C VAL A 4 10.43 -9.53 6.93
N LYS A 5 10.00 -10.75 7.24
CA LYS A 5 9.54 -11.72 6.24
C LYS A 5 8.29 -11.20 5.52
N MET A 6 8.33 -11.22 4.20
CA MET A 6 7.19 -10.88 3.35
C MET A 6 6.30 -12.09 3.14
N ILE A 7 4.99 -11.87 3.01
CA ILE A 7 4.04 -12.89 2.52
C ILE A 7 3.90 -12.68 1.00
N PRO A 8 4.31 -13.66 0.18
CA PRO A 8 4.09 -13.64 -1.27
C PRO A 8 2.60 -13.66 -1.61
N GLU A 9 2.24 -13.20 -2.81
CA GLU A 9 0.83 -13.16 -3.24
C GLU A 9 0.23 -14.56 -3.36
N GLU A 10 1.06 -15.55 -3.69
CA GLU A 10 0.70 -16.95 -3.85
C GLU A 10 0.38 -17.63 -2.52
N GLU A 11 1.00 -17.15 -1.42
CA GLU A 11 0.80 -17.66 -0.07
C GLU A 11 -0.31 -16.89 0.68
N ALA A 12 -0.85 -15.82 0.10
CA ALA A 12 -1.89 -15.01 0.73
C ALA A 12 -3.22 -15.77 0.78
N LEU A 13 -3.80 -15.87 1.98
CA LEU A 13 -5.07 -16.55 2.24
C LEU A 13 -6.05 -15.64 2.99
N GLY A 14 -7.35 -15.92 2.85
CA GLY A 14 -8.42 -15.20 3.54
C GLY A 14 -8.35 -13.69 3.32
N ARG A 15 -8.43 -12.93 4.42
CA ARG A 15 -8.49 -11.46 4.40
C ARG A 15 -7.29 -10.80 3.71
N VAL A 16 -6.09 -11.37 3.82
CA VAL A 16 -4.89 -10.83 3.19
C VAL A 16 -5.01 -10.84 1.67
N LYS A 17 -5.52 -11.95 1.11
CA LYS A 17 -5.72 -12.10 -0.33
C LYS A 17 -6.74 -11.10 -0.88
N GLU A 18 -7.85 -10.93 -0.17
CA GLU A 18 -8.88 -9.95 -0.53
C GLU A 18 -8.31 -8.52 -0.59
N ILE A 19 -7.50 -8.15 0.40
CA ILE A 19 -6.85 -6.83 0.43
C ILE A 19 -5.83 -6.70 -0.71
N TYR A 20 -5.09 -7.76 -1.04
CA TYR A 20 -4.13 -7.74 -2.15
C TYR A 20 -4.81 -7.53 -3.50
N ASP A 21 -5.93 -8.21 -3.74
CA ASP A 21 -6.71 -8.06 -4.96
C ASP A 21 -7.34 -6.66 -5.04
N GLU A 22 -7.79 -6.10 -3.91
CA GLU A 22 -8.28 -4.72 -3.84
C GLU A 22 -7.15 -3.71 -4.13
N ILE A 23 -5.95 -3.91 -3.60
CA ILE A 23 -4.78 -3.05 -3.87
C ILE A 23 -4.48 -3.01 -5.37
N LYS A 24 -4.42 -4.18 -6.02
CA LYS A 24 -4.17 -4.28 -7.47
C LYS A 24 -5.23 -3.54 -8.27
N ALA A 25 -6.51 -3.76 -7.94
CA ALA A 25 -7.63 -3.11 -8.62
C ALA A 25 -7.64 -1.58 -8.45
N GLN A 26 -7.42 -1.08 -7.22
CA GLN A 26 -7.50 0.36 -6.92
C GLN A 26 -6.28 1.15 -7.41
N LEU A 27 -5.10 0.52 -7.39
CA LEU A 27 -3.87 1.15 -7.85
C LEU A 27 -3.62 0.95 -9.35
N GLY A 28 -4.33 0.02 -10.00
CA GLY A 28 -4.16 -0.27 -11.43
C GLY A 28 -2.84 -0.96 -11.75
N ILE A 29 -2.36 -1.79 -10.82
CA ILE A 29 -1.09 -2.52 -10.92
C ILE A 29 -1.34 -4.02 -10.85
N ASP A 30 -0.45 -4.81 -11.45
CA ASP A 30 -0.53 -6.27 -11.52
C ASP A 30 0.20 -6.97 -10.37
N PHE A 31 0.90 -6.22 -9.52
CA PHE A 31 1.64 -6.73 -8.37
C PHE A 31 1.26 -6.01 -7.08
N VAL A 32 1.46 -6.68 -5.93
CA VAL A 32 1.31 -6.04 -4.62
C VAL A 32 2.64 -5.42 -4.17
N PRO A 33 2.71 -4.13 -3.82
CA PRO A 33 3.93 -3.50 -3.33
C PRO A 33 4.49 -4.20 -2.08
N ASN A 34 5.82 -4.31 -2.01
CA ASN A 34 6.54 -5.00 -0.93
C ASN A 34 6.18 -4.50 0.48
N LEU A 35 5.80 -3.22 0.63
CA LEU A 35 5.34 -2.65 1.90
C LEU A 35 4.11 -3.40 2.44
N TYR A 36 3.12 -3.68 1.60
CA TYR A 36 1.93 -4.45 1.98
C TYR A 36 2.24 -5.93 2.19
N ARG A 37 3.23 -6.48 1.47
CA ARG A 37 3.72 -7.85 1.69
C ARG A 37 4.35 -8.05 3.06
N VAL A 38 5.03 -7.03 3.57
CA VAL A 38 5.55 -7.03 4.95
C VAL A 38 4.42 -6.92 5.97
N MET A 39 3.44 -6.04 5.73
CA MET A 39 2.33 -5.82 6.66
C MET A 39 1.40 -7.02 6.82
N ALA A 40 1.32 -7.87 5.79
CA ALA A 40 0.42 -9.02 5.75
C ALA A 40 0.62 -10.06 6.85
N GLN A 41 1.78 -10.06 7.54
CA GLN A 41 1.96 -10.88 8.74
C GLN A 41 0.93 -10.60 9.84
N LYS A 42 0.35 -9.39 9.85
CA LYS A 42 -0.73 -8.97 10.75
C LYS A 42 -1.87 -8.43 9.90
N PRO A 43 -2.86 -9.26 9.54
CA PRO A 43 -3.95 -8.87 8.64
C PRO A 43 -4.68 -7.60 9.08
N GLU A 44 -4.87 -7.40 10.38
CA GLU A 44 -5.54 -6.23 10.95
C GLU A 44 -4.73 -4.95 10.73
N TYR A 45 -3.39 -5.07 10.79
CA TYR A 45 -2.49 -3.95 10.51
C TYR A 45 -2.47 -3.60 9.03
N LEU A 46 -2.38 -4.61 8.15
CA LEU A 46 -2.50 -4.43 6.71
C LEU A 46 -3.80 -3.71 6.35
N GLU A 47 -4.92 -4.17 6.91
CA GLU A 47 -6.24 -3.59 6.67
C GLU A 47 -6.33 -2.14 7.14
N ALA A 48 -5.88 -1.85 8.37
CA ALA A 48 -5.89 -0.50 8.91
C ALA A 48 -5.03 0.45 8.05
N ASN A 49 -3.86 0.01 7.59
CA ASN A 49 -2.99 0.83 6.75
C ASN A 49 -3.60 1.05 5.37
N TRP A 50 -4.16 0.01 4.76
CA TRP A 50 -4.80 0.11 3.46
C TRP A 50 -6.03 1.03 3.48
N ASN A 51 -6.87 0.92 4.51
CA ASN A 51 -8.01 1.82 4.69
C ASN A 51 -7.58 3.28 4.85
N LYS A 52 -6.48 3.54 5.57
CA LYS A 52 -5.88 4.88 5.66
C LYS A 52 -5.42 5.38 4.28
N VAL A 53 -4.73 4.56 3.51
CA VAL A 53 -4.28 4.93 2.16
C VAL A 53 -5.48 5.21 1.25
N LYS A 54 -6.54 4.40 1.30
CA LYS A 54 -7.77 4.66 0.53
C LYS A 54 -8.41 5.99 0.92
N ALA A 55 -8.52 6.27 2.22
CA ALA A 55 -9.10 7.51 2.71
C ALA A 55 -8.31 8.76 2.27
N VAL A 56 -6.97 8.67 2.23
CA VAL A 56 -6.11 9.82 1.93
C VAL A 56 -5.85 9.95 0.43
N MET A 57 -5.43 8.87 -0.23
CA MET A 57 -4.91 8.91 -1.61
C MET A 57 -5.98 8.64 -2.64
N VAL A 58 -6.85 7.65 -2.42
CA VAL A 58 -7.81 7.15 -3.43
C VAL A 58 -9.13 7.93 -3.40
N SER A 59 -9.63 8.28 -2.22
CA SER A 59 -10.92 8.96 -2.06
C SER A 59 -10.90 10.34 -2.70
N GLU A 60 -12.06 10.73 -3.26
CA GLU A 60 -12.26 12.06 -3.82
C GLU A 60 -12.02 13.14 -2.75
N GLY A 61 -11.49 14.28 -3.18
CA GLY A 61 -11.20 15.39 -2.28
C GLY A 61 -10.81 16.64 -3.05
N LYS A 62 -10.31 17.64 -2.32
CA LYS A 62 -9.91 18.93 -2.90
C LYS A 62 -8.71 18.86 -3.85
N LEU A 63 -7.87 17.84 -3.68
CA LEU A 63 -6.70 17.59 -4.52
C LEU A 63 -6.97 16.35 -5.36
N ASP A 64 -6.61 16.42 -6.63
CA ASP A 64 -6.61 15.26 -7.51
C ASP A 64 -5.51 14.26 -7.10
N ARG A 65 -5.63 13.02 -7.58
CA ARG A 65 -4.72 11.93 -7.22
C ARG A 65 -3.26 12.21 -7.61
N LEU A 66 -3.02 12.80 -8.78
CA LEU A 66 -1.67 13.10 -9.25
C LEU A 66 -0.99 14.10 -8.31
N THR A 67 -1.70 15.17 -7.93
CA THR A 67 -1.17 16.15 -6.97
C THR A 67 -0.82 15.51 -5.62
N LYS A 68 -1.68 14.62 -5.09
CA LYS A 68 -1.39 13.89 -3.85
C LYS A 68 -0.13 13.03 -3.98
N GLU A 69 0.05 12.33 -5.10
CA GLU A 69 1.22 11.48 -5.35
C GLU A 69 2.51 12.30 -5.48
N VAL A 70 2.47 13.44 -6.17
CA VAL A 70 3.62 14.37 -6.26
C VAL A 70 4.05 14.85 -4.87
N ILE A 71 3.10 15.23 -4.01
CA ILE A 71 3.39 15.64 -2.63
C ILE A 71 4.03 14.48 -1.86
N ALA A 72 3.48 13.26 -1.97
CA ALA A 72 4.01 12.08 -1.30
C ALA A 72 5.46 11.80 -1.70
N VAL A 73 5.78 11.87 -2.99
CA VAL A 73 7.15 11.68 -3.51
C VAL A 73 8.10 12.77 -3.02
N ALA A 74 7.67 14.04 -3.07
CA ALA A 74 8.48 15.16 -2.60
C ALA A 74 8.83 15.03 -1.11
N VAL A 75 7.86 14.67 -0.27
CA VAL A 75 8.09 14.44 1.16
C VAL A 75 9.05 13.26 1.39
N SER A 76 8.87 12.15 0.68
CA SER A 76 9.79 10.99 0.75
C SER A 76 11.23 11.36 0.38
N ALA A 77 11.41 12.19 -0.65
CA ALA A 77 12.73 12.66 -1.07
C ALA A 77 13.39 13.55 0.00
N VAL A 78 12.64 14.49 0.58
CA VAL A 78 13.13 15.38 1.66
C VAL A 78 13.50 14.59 2.92
N LEU A 79 12.74 13.55 3.26
CA LEU A 79 13.02 12.69 4.40
C LEU A 79 14.09 11.62 4.13
N GLY A 80 14.65 11.55 2.93
CA GLY A 80 15.67 10.56 2.57
C GLY A 80 15.17 9.12 2.61
N CYS A 81 13.89 8.89 2.31
CA CYS A 81 13.30 7.55 2.31
C CYS A 81 13.76 6.78 1.06
N GLY A 82 14.85 6.02 1.19
CA GLY A 82 15.42 5.19 0.13
C GLY A 82 14.85 3.78 0.09
N TYR A 83 13.53 3.67 -0.06
CA TYR A 83 12.85 2.39 -0.21
C TYR A 83 13.28 1.63 -1.46
#